data_AF-A0A938XDM9-F1
#
_entry.id   AF-A0A938XDM9-F1
#
_cell.length_a   1.000
_cell.length_b   1.000
_cell.length_c   1.000
_cell.angle_alpha   90.00
_cell.angle_beta   90.00
_cell.angle_gamma   90.00
#
_symmetry.space_group_name_H-M   'P 1'
#
loop_
_entity.id
_entity.type
_entity.pdbx_description
1 polymer ?
#
loop_
_entity_poly.entity_id
_entity_poly.type
_entity_poly.pdbx_seq_one_letter_code
_entity_poly.pdbx_strand_id
1 'polypeptide(L)'
;MNVVVSMMAPEGRKVYHRPDCMYVKRMKPRNRMTLPRKQAVECGCRCCRYCGGLQGEMRRTEQLHAWECEYRMSLDYVEKTDTLYVRTDTGCWKIFSRRGEDLYLLYHRNTYGRSMTLEQVIQGAYHRQGDVKPSETLMKLMRYIADHDRAKRIIRDDYRKLPQYTKRQRKYYRQAERRVRRAEQRQSRQRMEDLFREIEAKDPEMRKLAFC
;
A
#
# COMPACT_ATOMS: atom_id res chain seq x y z
N MET A 1 -10.56 18.45 4.37
CA MET A 1 -9.52 19.33 3.81
C MET A 1 -10.20 20.57 3.24
N ASN A 2 -9.68 21.76 3.56
CA ASN A 2 -10.18 23.02 3.00
C ASN A 2 -9.51 23.29 1.64
N VAL A 3 -10.26 23.90 0.73
CA VAL A 3 -9.86 24.23 -0.65
C VAL A 3 -10.14 25.70 -0.94
N VAL A 4 -9.43 26.26 -1.92
CA VAL A 4 -9.57 27.64 -2.35
C VAL A 4 -10.31 27.68 -3.69
N VAL A 5 -11.38 28.48 -3.78
CA VAL A 5 -12.16 28.71 -5.00
C VAL A 5 -12.06 30.20 -5.37
N SER A 6 -12.06 30.49 -6.67
CA SER A 6 -12.17 31.88 -7.16
C SER A 6 -13.64 32.31 -7.17
N MET A 7 -13.94 33.44 -6.53
CA MET A 7 -15.26 34.07 -6.51
C MET A 7 -15.64 34.73 -7.84
N MET A 8 -14.65 35.02 -8.68
CA MET A 8 -14.84 35.53 -10.03
C MET A 8 -14.60 34.39 -11.01
N ALA A 9 -15.67 33.68 -11.39
CA ALA A 9 -15.65 32.71 -12.49
C ALA A 9 -16.57 33.27 -13.58
N PRO A 10 -16.03 34.02 -14.57
CA PRO A 10 -16.84 34.67 -15.59
C PRO A 10 -17.29 33.62 -16.62
N GLU A 11 -18.43 32.97 -16.42
CA GLU A 11 -19.09 32.12 -17.44
C GLU A 11 -18.48 30.73 -17.75
N GLY A 12 -17.59 30.18 -16.93
CA GLY A 12 -17.05 28.83 -17.21
C GLY A 12 -16.48 28.11 -16.00
N ARG A 13 -17.16 27.03 -15.59
CA ARG A 13 -16.73 25.98 -14.65
C ARG A 13 -15.92 26.48 -13.45
N LYS A 14 -16.58 26.62 -12.29
CA LYS A 14 -15.92 26.89 -11.01
C LYS A 14 -14.87 25.81 -10.73
N VAL A 15 -13.66 26.21 -10.35
CA VAL A 15 -12.55 25.30 -10.03
C VAL A 15 -12.12 25.54 -8.58
N TYR A 16 -11.93 24.45 -7.84
CA TYR A 16 -11.30 24.50 -6.53
C TYR A 16 -9.83 24.05 -6.61
N HIS A 17 -9.02 24.64 -5.76
CA HIS A 17 -7.58 24.45 -5.68
C HIS A 17 -7.18 24.05 -4.27
N ARG A 18 -6.07 23.33 -4.16
CA ARG A 18 -5.40 23.17 -2.85
C ARG A 18 -4.77 24.51 -2.44
N PRO A 19 -4.63 24.81 -1.13
CA PRO A 19 -4.07 26.08 -0.66
C PRO A 19 -2.66 26.39 -1.19
N ASP A 20 -1.85 25.35 -1.37
CA ASP A 20 -0.46 25.38 -1.86
C ASP A 20 -0.35 25.47 -3.40
N CYS A 21 -1.47 25.52 -4.13
CA CYS A 21 -1.46 25.53 -5.59
C CYS A 21 -0.84 26.80 -6.19
N MET A 22 0.00 26.64 -7.22
CA MET A 22 0.60 27.77 -7.95
C MET A 22 -0.45 28.74 -8.52
N TYR A 23 -1.64 28.26 -8.90
CA TYR A 23 -2.71 29.11 -9.43
C TYR A 23 -3.37 29.95 -8.33
N VAL A 24 -3.41 29.46 -7.08
CA VAL A 24 -3.91 30.25 -5.94
C VAL A 24 -3.02 31.47 -5.71
N LYS A 25 -1.70 31.31 -5.86
CA LYS A 25 -0.73 32.43 -5.76
C LYS A 25 -1.02 33.53 -6.79
N ARG A 26 -1.58 33.17 -7.96
CA ARG A 26 -1.96 34.10 -9.03
C ARG A 26 -3.34 34.74 -8.85
N MET A 27 -4.19 34.21 -7.95
CA MET A 27 -5.50 34.79 -7.66
C MET A 27 -5.35 36.05 -6.79
N LYS A 28 -6.13 37.10 -7.06
CA LYS A 28 -6.22 38.27 -6.18
C LYS A 28 -6.78 37.84 -4.81
N PRO A 29 -6.18 38.24 -3.67
CA PRO A 29 -6.64 37.82 -2.33
C PRO A 29 -8.14 38.02 -2.10
N ARG A 30 -8.69 39.17 -2.51
CA ARG A 30 -10.13 39.50 -2.43
C ARG A 30 -11.06 38.55 -3.20
N ASN A 31 -10.52 37.77 -4.15
CA ASN A 31 -11.30 36.83 -4.95
C ASN A 31 -11.16 35.38 -4.45
N ARG A 32 -10.37 35.12 -3.39
CA ARG A 32 -10.15 33.78 -2.85
C ARG A 32 -11.20 33.49 -1.78
N MET A 33 -11.91 32.38 -1.93
CA MET A 33 -12.79 31.85 -0.88
C MET A 33 -12.28 30.49 -0.44
N THR A 34 -12.11 30.31 0.88
CA THR A 34 -11.73 29.02 1.47
C THR A 34 -12.97 28.32 1.98
N LEU A 35 -13.21 27.09 1.53
CA LEU A 35 -14.35 26.28 1.97
C LEU A 35 -13.95 24.80 2.05
N PRO A 36 -14.71 23.95 2.77
CA PRO A 36 -14.53 22.51 2.75
C PRO A 36 -14.65 21.95 1.32
N ARG A 37 -13.79 20.98 0.98
CA ARG A 37 -13.83 20.30 -0.33
C ARG A 37 -15.21 19.76 -0.68
N LYS A 38 -15.92 19.15 0.27
CA LYS A 38 -17.28 18.60 0.05
C LYS A 38 -18.24 19.67 -0.43
N GLN A 39 -18.25 20.81 0.27
CA GLN A 39 -19.05 21.97 -0.10
C GLN A 39 -18.65 22.51 -1.49
N ALA A 40 -17.36 22.52 -1.84
CA ALA A 40 -16.93 22.97 -3.17
C ALA A 40 -17.48 22.06 -4.28
N VAL A 41 -17.47 20.74 -4.06
CA VAL A 41 -18.04 19.76 -5.00
C VAL A 41 -19.56 19.92 -5.10
N GLU A 42 -20.26 20.09 -3.98
CA GLU A 42 -21.71 20.35 -3.94
C GLU A 42 -22.08 21.65 -4.67
N CYS A 43 -21.24 22.68 -4.59
CA CYS A 43 -21.39 23.92 -5.36
C CYS A 43 -21.00 23.79 -6.85
N GLY A 44 -20.79 22.57 -7.34
CA GLY A 44 -20.44 22.29 -8.74
C GLY A 44 -19.00 22.65 -9.13
N CYS A 45 -18.11 22.90 -8.16
CA CYS A 45 -16.71 23.20 -8.45
C CYS A 45 -15.95 21.93 -8.81
N ARG A 46 -15.17 21.98 -9.89
CA ARG A 46 -14.29 20.88 -10.30
C ARG A 46 -12.92 21.01 -9.66
N CYS A 47 -12.23 19.89 -9.45
CA CYS A 47 -10.85 19.91 -8.98
C CYS A 47 -9.93 20.55 -10.04
N CYS A 48 -9.02 21.42 -9.63
CA CYS A 48 -7.98 21.94 -10.50
C CYS A 48 -7.14 20.80 -11.09
N ARG A 49 -6.89 20.81 -12.40
CA ARG A 49 -6.04 19.81 -13.08
C ARG A 49 -4.64 19.72 -12.46
N TYR A 50 -4.12 20.82 -11.91
CA TYR A 50 -2.82 20.82 -11.24
C TYR A 50 -2.85 20.18 -9.84
N CYS A 51 -4.00 20.24 -9.17
CA CYS A 51 -4.20 19.73 -7.81
C CYS A 51 -4.80 18.32 -7.78
N GLY A 52 -5.44 17.89 -8.86
CA GLY A 52 -6.18 16.64 -8.93
C GLY A 52 -5.28 15.43 -9.07
N GLY A 53 -5.84 14.28 -8.68
CA GLY A 53 -5.21 12.97 -8.87
C GLY A 53 -3.90 12.77 -8.11
N LEU A 54 -3.21 11.69 -8.49
CA LEU A 54 -1.95 11.30 -7.88
C LEU A 54 -0.82 12.24 -8.28
N GLN A 55 -0.79 12.70 -9.54
CA GLN A 55 0.11 13.75 -10.00
C GLN A 55 0.10 15.00 -9.11
N GLY A 56 -1.09 15.44 -8.67
CA GLY A 56 -1.23 16.57 -7.76
C GLY A 56 -0.65 16.33 -6.35
N GLU A 57 -0.68 15.09 -5.87
CA GLU A 57 0.00 14.68 -4.63
C GLU A 57 1.52 14.67 -4.81
N MET A 58 2.00 14.19 -5.96
CA MET A 58 3.44 14.02 -6.21
C MET A 58 4.21 15.34 -6.30
N ARG A 59 3.50 16.44 -6.52
CA ARG A 59 4.09 17.80 -6.49
C ARG A 59 4.40 18.30 -5.09
N ARG A 60 3.98 17.59 -4.03
CA ARG A 60 4.25 17.93 -2.63
C ARG A 60 5.54 17.28 -2.15
N THR A 61 6.65 17.72 -2.72
CA THR A 61 7.99 17.13 -2.51
C THR A 61 8.38 17.02 -1.04
N GLU A 62 8.09 18.03 -0.22
CA GLU A 62 8.36 18.02 1.23
C GLU A 62 7.63 16.87 1.95
N GLN A 63 6.36 16.64 1.60
CA GLN A 63 5.57 15.57 2.20
C GLN A 63 6.05 14.18 1.77
N LEU A 64 6.44 14.03 0.50
CA LEU A 64 7.01 12.77 0.01
C LEU A 64 8.32 12.46 0.74
N HIS A 65 9.21 13.45 0.84
CA HIS A 65 10.50 13.28 1.53
C HIS A 65 10.31 12.94 3.02
N ALA A 66 9.35 13.59 3.68
CA ALA A 66 9.00 13.25 5.06
C ALA A 66 8.58 11.77 5.20
N TRP A 67 7.77 11.24 4.27
CA TRP A 67 7.39 9.83 4.28
C TRP A 67 8.55 8.88 4.00
N GLU A 68 9.43 9.22 3.05
CA GLU A 68 10.61 8.42 2.74
C GLU A 68 11.53 8.28 3.96
N CYS A 69 11.74 9.39 4.68
CA CYS A 69 12.54 9.44 5.90
C CYS A 69 11.87 8.75 7.09
N GLU A 70 10.61 9.09 7.40
CA GLU A 70 9.88 8.57 8.57
C GLU A 70 9.65 7.07 8.47
N TYR A 71 9.26 6.58 7.29
CA TYR A 71 8.87 5.19 7.10
C TYR A 71 9.94 4.32 6.43
N ARG A 72 11.09 4.89 6.05
CA ARG A 72 12.18 4.20 5.35
C ARG A 72 11.65 3.47 4.10
N MET A 73 11.03 4.24 3.21
CA MET A 73 10.49 3.76 1.94
C MET A 73 11.00 4.62 0.79
N SER A 74 10.96 4.08 -0.43
CA SER A 74 11.26 4.82 -1.66
C SER A 74 9.99 4.97 -2.48
N LEU A 75 9.77 6.17 -3.00
CA LEU A 75 8.57 6.54 -3.75
C LEU A 75 8.90 6.79 -5.22
N ASP A 76 8.38 5.94 -6.11
CA ASP A 76 8.58 6.09 -7.56
C ASP A 76 7.26 6.37 -8.25
N TYR A 77 7.10 7.57 -8.79
CA TYR A 77 5.92 7.96 -9.54
C TYR A 77 6.12 7.79 -11.04
N VAL A 78 5.20 7.07 -11.69
CA VAL A 78 5.18 6.86 -13.14
C VAL A 78 4.04 7.68 -13.74
N GLU A 79 4.39 8.80 -14.37
CA GLU A 79 3.42 9.76 -14.92
C GLU A 79 2.56 9.16 -16.04
N LYS A 80 3.15 8.33 -16.92
CA LYS A 80 2.44 7.69 -18.05
C LYS A 80 1.22 6.87 -17.60
N THR A 81 1.27 6.30 -16.40
CA THR A 81 0.22 5.43 -15.86
C THR A 81 -0.47 6.01 -14.63
N ASP A 82 -0.17 7.26 -14.24
CA ASP A 82 -0.63 7.91 -13.00
C ASP A 82 -0.54 6.96 -11.79
N THR A 83 0.61 6.29 -11.64
CA THR A 83 0.82 5.23 -10.66
C THR A 83 2.00 5.56 -9.75
N LEU A 84 1.81 5.38 -8.45
CA LEU A 84 2.85 5.49 -7.44
C LEU A 84 3.25 4.10 -6.98
N TYR A 85 4.53 3.79 -7.07
CA TYR A 85 5.14 2.60 -6.50
C TYR A 85 5.79 2.97 -5.18
N VAL A 86 5.51 2.18 -4.14
CA VAL A 86 6.13 2.34 -2.82
C VAL A 86 6.98 1.10 -2.58
N ARG A 87 8.30 1.29 -2.54
CA ARG A 87 9.27 0.23 -2.29
C ARG A 87 9.76 0.32 -0.86
N THR A 88 9.74 -0.79 -0.15
CA THR A 88 10.21 -0.87 1.23
C THR A 88 11.22 -2.01 1.36
N ASP A 89 11.79 -2.24 2.54
CA ASP A 89 12.65 -3.40 2.76
C ASP A 89 11.89 -4.74 2.70
N THR A 90 10.57 -4.70 2.85
CA THR A 90 9.75 -5.90 3.08
C THR A 90 8.87 -6.25 1.90
N GLY A 91 8.49 -5.25 1.09
CA GLY A 91 7.61 -5.47 -0.03
C GLY A 91 7.61 -4.32 -1.01
N CYS A 92 6.77 -4.47 -2.03
CA CYS A 92 6.49 -3.42 -2.99
C CYS A 92 4.98 -3.28 -3.18
N TRP A 93 4.56 -2.02 -3.18
CA TRP A 93 3.17 -1.62 -3.26
C TRP A 93 2.95 -0.76 -4.49
N LYS A 94 1.73 -0.83 -5.01
CA LYS A 94 1.28 -0.04 -6.14
C LYS A 94 0.02 0.70 -5.74
N ILE A 95 0.01 2.01 -5.98
CA ILE A 95 -1.10 2.91 -5.69
C ILE A 95 -1.53 3.61 -6.97
N PHE A 96 -2.82 3.61 -7.26
CA PHE A 96 -3.39 4.40 -8.35
C PHE A 96 -4.73 5.01 -7.90
N SER A 97 -5.10 6.11 -8.55
CA SER A 97 -6.40 6.74 -8.35
C SER A 97 -7.48 5.99 -9.13
N ARG A 98 -8.63 5.75 -8.50
CA ARG A 98 -9.80 5.18 -9.19
C ARG A 98 -10.35 6.25 -10.13
N ARG A 99 -10.54 5.92 -11.42
CA ARG A 99 -11.09 6.90 -12.38
C ARG A 99 -12.48 7.38 -11.93
N GLY A 100 -12.66 8.70 -11.85
CA GLY A 100 -13.94 9.33 -11.50
C GLY A 100 -14.26 9.37 -10.01
N GLU A 101 -13.48 8.68 -9.17
CA GLU A 101 -13.63 8.70 -7.72
C GLU A 101 -12.30 9.16 -7.12
N ASP A 102 -12.28 10.21 -6.31
CA ASP A 102 -11.05 10.72 -5.67
C ASP A 102 -10.53 9.79 -4.54
N LEU A 103 -10.43 8.50 -4.85
CA LEU A 103 -10.09 7.39 -3.99
C LEU A 103 -8.88 6.67 -4.54
N TYR A 104 -7.95 6.37 -3.64
CA TYR A 104 -6.73 5.62 -3.91
C TYR A 104 -6.93 4.15 -3.58
N LEU A 105 -6.37 3.32 -4.45
CA LEU A 105 -6.43 1.87 -4.36
C LEU A 105 -5.03 1.32 -4.08
N LEU A 106 -4.93 0.38 -3.14
CA LEU A 106 -3.65 -0.20 -2.72
C LEU A 106 -3.52 -1.65 -3.20
N TYR A 107 -2.41 -1.94 -3.88
CA TYR A 107 -2.06 -3.26 -4.37
C TYR A 107 -0.70 -3.68 -3.80
N HIS A 108 -0.53 -4.98 -3.58
CA HIS A 108 0.67 -5.58 -3.01
C HIS A 108 1.27 -6.59 -3.98
N ARG A 109 2.61 -6.70 -3.95
CA ARG A 109 3.36 -7.73 -4.66
C ARG A 109 3.93 -8.73 -3.67
N ASN A 110 3.65 -10.02 -3.89
CA ASN A 110 4.08 -11.09 -2.98
C ASN A 110 5.59 -11.40 -3.06
N THR A 111 6.20 -11.17 -4.22
CA THR A 111 7.61 -11.44 -4.49
C THR A 111 8.35 -10.14 -4.74
N TYR A 112 9.27 -9.79 -3.86
CA TYR A 112 10.04 -8.56 -3.97
C TYR A 112 11.45 -8.76 -3.39
N GLY A 113 12.44 -8.26 -4.11
CA GLY A 113 13.82 -8.14 -3.65
C GLY A 113 14.26 -6.68 -3.66
N ARG A 114 15.02 -6.25 -2.65
CA ARG A 114 15.47 -4.86 -2.50
C ARG A 114 16.31 -4.36 -3.70
N SER A 115 16.98 -5.27 -4.40
CA SER A 115 17.78 -4.98 -5.59
C SER A 115 16.97 -4.86 -6.88
N MET A 116 15.64 -5.08 -6.84
CA MET A 116 14.82 -4.99 -8.05
C MET A 116 14.78 -3.56 -8.59
N THR A 117 15.00 -3.42 -9.89
CA THR A 117 14.87 -2.14 -10.59
C THR A 117 13.41 -1.73 -10.72
N LEU A 118 13.14 -0.44 -10.97
CA LEU A 118 11.78 0.05 -11.15
C LEU A 118 11.05 -0.66 -12.30
N GLU A 119 11.75 -0.98 -13.38
CA GLU A 119 11.19 -1.70 -14.54
C GLU A 119 10.71 -3.11 -14.16
N GLN A 120 11.55 -3.86 -13.43
CA GLN A 120 11.19 -5.18 -12.91
C GLN A 120 10.03 -5.09 -11.91
N VAL A 121 9.98 -4.01 -11.14
CA VAL A 121 8.91 -3.72 -10.20
C VAL A 121 7.59 -3.52 -10.95
N ILE A 122 7.58 -2.69 -11.99
CA ILE A 122 6.39 -2.36 -12.81
C ILE A 122 5.77 -3.61 -13.45
N GLN A 123 6.59 -4.53 -13.97
CA GLN A 123 6.14 -5.75 -14.66
C GLN A 123 5.62 -6.85 -13.72
N GLY A 124 5.72 -6.66 -12.40
CA GLY A 124 5.34 -7.67 -11.41
C GLY A 124 3.84 -7.98 -11.36
N ALA A 125 3.52 -9.17 -10.83
CA ALA A 125 2.16 -9.54 -10.49
C ALA A 125 1.71 -8.87 -9.18
N TYR A 126 0.86 -7.86 -9.29
CA TYR A 126 0.22 -7.18 -8.16
C TYR A 126 -1.19 -7.72 -7.94
N HIS A 127 -1.57 -7.89 -6.66
CA HIS A 127 -2.94 -8.21 -6.29
C HIS A 127 -3.52 -7.12 -5.38
N ARG A 128 -4.84 -7.01 -5.39
CA ARG A 128 -5.54 -6.00 -4.59
C ARG A 128 -5.38 -6.33 -3.10
N GLN A 129 -5.02 -5.32 -2.29
CA GLN A 129 -5.03 -5.46 -0.84
C GLN A 129 -6.49 -5.39 -0.33
N GLY A 130 -7.11 -6.56 -0.16
CA GLY A 130 -8.55 -6.67 0.10
C GLY A 130 -9.03 -6.17 1.46
N ASP A 131 -8.15 -6.15 2.48
CA ASP A 131 -8.47 -5.60 3.80
C ASP A 131 -8.33 -4.07 3.88
N VAL A 132 -7.88 -3.43 2.79
CA VAL A 132 -7.76 -1.97 2.68
C VAL A 132 -8.85 -1.42 1.77
N LYS A 133 -9.83 -0.76 2.41
CA LYS A 133 -10.86 0.00 1.71
C LYS A 133 -10.21 1.13 0.88
N PRO A 134 -10.80 1.52 -0.26
CA PRO A 134 -10.37 2.71 -1.00
C PRO A 134 -10.22 3.91 -0.06
N SER A 135 -9.12 4.64 -0.19
CA SER A 135 -8.77 5.74 0.72
C SER A 135 -8.81 7.08 0.00
N GLU A 136 -9.41 8.10 0.61
CA GLU A 136 -9.37 9.48 0.11
C GLU A 136 -7.98 10.12 0.26
N THR A 137 -7.08 9.54 1.06
CA THR A 137 -5.75 10.11 1.35
C THR A 137 -4.63 9.10 1.20
N LEU A 138 -3.51 9.52 0.59
CA LEU A 138 -2.29 8.72 0.52
C LEU A 138 -1.68 8.45 1.88
N MET A 139 -1.75 9.42 2.81
CA MET A 139 -1.23 9.28 4.17
C MET A 139 -1.74 8.02 4.87
N LYS A 140 -3.03 7.71 4.75
CA LYS A 140 -3.61 6.49 5.32
C LYS A 140 -2.99 5.22 4.71
N LEU A 141 -2.68 5.25 3.42
CA LEU A 141 -2.03 4.13 2.72
C LEU A 141 -0.55 4.01 3.13
N MET A 142 0.18 5.12 3.22
CA MET A 142 1.58 5.12 3.68
C MET A 142 1.71 4.57 5.09
N ARG A 143 0.86 5.01 6.00
CA ARG A 143 0.80 4.48 7.38
C ARG A 143 0.46 3.00 7.41
N TYR A 144 -0.50 2.56 6.59
CA TYR A 144 -0.83 1.13 6.49
C TYR A 144 0.38 0.30 6.03
N ILE A 145 1.10 0.76 5.00
CA ILE A 145 2.30 0.11 4.48
C ILE A 145 3.36 -0.02 5.58
N ALA A 146 3.64 1.08 6.29
CA ALA A 146 4.61 1.10 7.39
C ALA A 146 4.22 0.14 8.53
N ASP A 147 2.95 0.15 8.96
CA ASP A 147 2.43 -0.74 9.99
C ASP A 147 2.49 -2.21 9.56
N HIS A 148 2.18 -2.49 8.30
CA HIS A 148 2.26 -3.83 7.72
C HIS A 148 3.69 -4.36 7.75
N ASP A 149 4.66 -3.56 7.29
CA ASP A 149 6.04 -3.98 7.21
C ASP A 149 6.68 -4.13 8.58
N ARG A 150 6.31 -3.26 9.54
CA ARG A 150 6.67 -3.45 10.94
C ARG A 150 6.15 -4.79 11.47
N ALA A 151 4.89 -5.13 11.22
CA ALA A 151 4.33 -6.40 11.64
C ALA A 151 5.04 -7.60 10.98
N LYS A 152 5.41 -7.49 9.70
CA LYS A 152 6.18 -8.52 8.99
C LYS A 152 7.58 -8.72 9.55
N ARG A 153 8.28 -7.64 9.91
CA ARG A 153 9.58 -7.71 10.58
C ARG A 153 9.47 -8.42 11.93
N ILE A 154 8.44 -8.09 12.72
CA ILE A 154 8.16 -8.77 13.99
C ILE A 154 7.89 -10.26 13.77
N ILE A 155 7.04 -10.62 12.79
CA ILE A 155 6.75 -12.04 12.49
C ILE A 155 8.00 -12.82 12.08
N ARG A 156 8.91 -12.18 11.33
CA ARG A 156 10.16 -12.80 10.87
C ARG A 156 11.11 -13.07 12.04
N ASP A 157 11.18 -12.16 13.00
CA ASP A 157 11.98 -12.30 14.21
C ASP A 157 11.32 -13.27 15.20
N ASP A 158 10.17 -12.88 15.76
CA ASP A 158 9.34 -13.71 16.61
C ASP A 158 7.89 -13.21 16.58
N TYR A 159 7.00 -14.00 15.98
CA TYR A 159 5.58 -13.65 15.88
C TYR A 159 4.90 -13.46 17.25
N ARG A 160 5.45 -14.04 18.32
CA ARG A 160 4.88 -13.90 19.67
C ARG A 160 4.96 -12.47 20.19
N LYS A 161 5.91 -11.68 19.66
CA LYS A 161 6.08 -10.26 19.97
C LYS A 161 5.06 -9.35 19.27
N LEU A 162 4.15 -9.91 18.46
CA LEU A 162 3.08 -9.12 17.85
C LEU A 162 2.15 -8.55 18.94
N PRO A 163 1.72 -7.28 18.82
CA PRO A 163 0.75 -6.72 19.74
C PRO A 163 -0.59 -7.45 19.63
N GLN A 164 -1.36 -7.48 20.71
CA GLN A 164 -2.65 -8.20 20.81
C GLN A 164 -3.76 -7.40 21.49
N TYR A 165 -3.61 -6.08 21.60
CA TYR A 165 -4.57 -5.22 22.29
C TYR A 165 -5.91 -5.09 21.54
N THR A 166 -5.86 -4.96 20.21
CA THR A 166 -7.04 -4.77 19.37
C THR A 166 -7.52 -6.05 18.69
N LYS A 167 -8.79 -6.11 18.26
CA LYS A 167 -9.34 -7.24 17.48
C LYS A 167 -8.52 -7.53 16.21
N ARG A 168 -8.06 -6.49 15.51
CA ARG A 168 -7.23 -6.62 14.30
C ARG A 168 -5.86 -7.22 14.62
N GLN A 169 -5.24 -6.75 15.68
CA GLN A 169 -3.95 -7.25 16.18
C GLN A 169 -4.03 -8.73 16.56
N ARG A 170 -5.05 -9.15 17.33
CA ARG A 170 -5.30 -10.57 17.66
C ARG A 170 -5.56 -11.44 16.42
N LYS A 171 -6.20 -10.88 15.38
CA LYS A 171 -6.40 -11.58 14.10
C LYS A 171 -5.05 -11.81 13.40
N TYR A 172 -4.17 -10.81 13.36
CA TYR A 172 -2.82 -10.94 12.80
C TYR A 172 -1.98 -11.96 13.57
N TYR A 173 -2.00 -11.91 14.90
CA TYR A 173 -1.32 -12.90 15.76
C TYR A 173 -1.75 -14.33 15.41
N ARG A 174 -3.06 -14.61 15.46
CA ARG A 174 -3.60 -15.94 15.15
C ARG A 174 -3.29 -16.40 13.73
N GLN A 175 -3.22 -15.47 12.76
CA GLN A 175 -2.79 -15.81 11.41
C GLN A 175 -1.32 -16.20 11.34
N ALA A 176 -0.44 -15.50 12.07
CA ALA A 176 0.98 -15.83 12.14
C ALA A 176 1.20 -17.17 12.85
N GLU A 177 0.59 -17.37 14.02
CA GLU A 177 0.61 -18.63 14.78
C GLU A 177 0.16 -19.82 13.93
N ARG A 178 -1.00 -19.71 13.25
CA ARG A 178 -1.49 -20.78 12.37
C ARG A 178 -0.54 -21.07 11.22
N ARG A 179 0.19 -20.08 10.69
CA ARG A 179 1.19 -20.29 9.63
C ARG A 179 2.39 -21.05 10.15
N VAL A 180 2.92 -20.69 11.31
CA VAL A 180 4.05 -21.38 11.96
C VAL A 180 3.67 -22.82 12.28
N ARG A 181 2.53 -23.04 12.95
CA ARG A 181 2.03 -24.38 13.27
C ARG A 181 1.86 -25.26 12.03
N ARG A 182 1.37 -24.70 10.93
CA ARG A 182 1.26 -25.43 9.64
C ARG A 182 2.63 -25.76 9.05
N ALA A 183 3.60 -24.86 9.18
CA ALA A 183 4.97 -25.11 8.71
C ALA A 183 5.63 -26.22 9.54
N GLU A 184 5.51 -26.18 10.86
CA GLU A 184 6.00 -27.21 11.78
C GLU A 184 5.36 -28.58 11.49
N GLN A 185 4.04 -28.63 11.28
CA GLN A 185 3.34 -29.86 10.89
C GLN A 185 3.85 -30.42 9.56
N ARG A 186 4.08 -29.57 8.56
CA ARG A 186 4.64 -29.98 7.27
C ARG A 186 6.06 -30.50 7.43
N GLN A 187 6.90 -29.81 8.21
CA GLN A 187 8.28 -30.23 8.46
C GLN A 187 8.33 -31.55 9.22
N SER A 188 7.45 -31.77 10.20
CA SER A 188 7.36 -33.04 10.92
C SER A 188 6.92 -34.19 10.01
N ARG A 189 5.94 -33.95 9.12
CA ARG A 189 5.53 -34.95 8.11
C ARG A 189 6.66 -35.25 7.14
N GLN A 190 7.36 -34.23 6.66
CA GLN A 190 8.47 -34.41 5.74
C GLN A 190 9.63 -35.17 6.40
N ARG A 191 9.96 -34.87 7.65
CA ARG A 191 10.95 -35.64 8.43
C ARG A 191 10.55 -37.11 8.57
N MET A 192 9.26 -37.39 8.79
CA MET A 192 8.75 -38.76 8.85
C MET A 192 8.91 -39.46 7.49
N GLU A 193 8.52 -38.81 6.39
CA GLU A 193 8.70 -39.33 5.03
C GLU A 193 10.19 -39.56 4.68
N ASP A 194 11.08 -38.68 5.14
CA ASP A 194 12.53 -38.83 4.96
C ASP A 194 13.06 -40.05 5.73
N LEU A 195 12.63 -40.25 6.98
CA LEU A 195 12.97 -41.44 7.77
C LEU A 195 12.49 -42.73 7.12
N PHE A 196 11.24 -42.75 6.61
CA PHE A 196 10.73 -43.92 5.87
C PHE A 196 11.56 -44.19 4.62
N ARG A 197 11.89 -43.15 3.84
CA ARG A 197 12.76 -43.28 2.67
C ARG A 197 14.14 -43.86 3.01
N GLU A 198 14.74 -43.44 4.12
CA GLU A 198 16.02 -43.99 4.59
C GLU A 198 15.91 -45.46 5.00
N ILE A 199 14.82 -45.85 5.66
CA ILE A 199 14.58 -47.24 6.06
C ILE A 199 14.37 -48.12 4.83
N GLU A 200 13.52 -47.72 3.89
CA GLU A 200 13.30 -48.44 2.62
C GLU A 200 14.56 -48.55 1.76
N ALA A 201 15.46 -47.56 1.84
CA ALA A 201 16.74 -47.61 1.15
C ALA A 201 17.72 -48.61 1.79
N LYS A 202 17.64 -48.83 3.11
CA LYS A 202 18.47 -49.78 3.85
C LYS A 202 17.93 -51.21 3.79
N ASP A 203 16.61 -51.37 3.75
CA ASP A 203 15.93 -52.65 3.66
C ASP A 203 14.87 -52.62 2.53
N PRO A 204 15.21 -53.11 1.33
CA PRO A 204 14.29 -53.12 0.20
C PRO A 204 13.06 -54.02 0.38
N GLU A 205 13.07 -54.99 1.31
CA GLU A 205 11.91 -55.83 1.60
C GLU A 205 10.83 -55.04 2.35
N MET A 206 11.23 -54.08 3.20
CA MET A 206 10.29 -53.17 3.87
C MET A 206 9.49 -52.32 2.88
N ARG A 207 10.07 -52.00 1.72
CA ARG A 207 9.38 -51.28 0.65
C ARG A 207 8.20 -52.07 0.06
N LYS A 208 8.25 -53.40 0.11
CA LYS A 208 7.14 -54.26 -0.35
C LYS A 208 5.97 -54.28 0.64
N LEU A 209 6.24 -54.06 1.92
CA LEU A 209 5.23 -54.02 2.99
C LEU A 209 4.50 -52.66 3.08
N ALA A 210 5.07 -51.60 2.50
CA ALA A 210 4.54 -50.23 2.57
C ALA A 210 3.35 -49.94 1.62
N PHE A 211 3.06 -50.82 0.65
CA PHE A 211 2.04 -50.62 -0.39
C PHE A 211 0.77 -51.51 -0.21
N CYS A 212 0.43 -51.90 1.02
CA CYS A 212 -0.82 -52.60 1.34
C CYS A 212 -1.97 -51.62 1.67
#